data_AF-A0AAJ6JP86-F1
#
_entry.id   AF-A0AAJ6JP86-F1
#
_cell.length_a   1.000
_cell.length_b   1.000
_cell.length_c   1.000
_cell.angle_alpha   90.00
_cell.angle_beta   90.00
_cell.angle_gamma   90.00
#
_symmetry.space_group_name_H-M   'P 1'
#
loop_
_entity.id
_entity.type
_entity.pdbx_description
1 polymer ?
#
loop_
_entity_poly.entity_id
_entity_poly.type
_entity_poly.pdbx_seq_one_letter_code
_entity_poly.pdbx_strand_id
1 'polypeptide(L)'
;MADPKSSELQQAPYVENGHRSTKPEFGVVVGICTHLGCIPLYEPQPNPTSPPANWPGGYHGSKHDLAGRVFNSVPAPYNLPIPPYHFLSDTMIRIGENPSDSNFEFSSIKQI
;
A
#
# COMPACT_ATOMS: atom_id res chain seq x y z
N MET A 1 7.46 11.40 0.25
CA MET A 1 6.60 10.34 -0.32
C MET A 1 5.77 10.96 -1.42
N ALA A 2 5.41 10.20 -2.44
CA ALA A 2 4.69 10.73 -3.61
C ALA A 2 3.28 11.19 -3.22
N ASP A 3 2.58 10.40 -2.41
CA ASP A 3 1.31 10.76 -1.79
C ASP A 3 1.35 10.42 -0.29
N PRO A 4 1.87 11.34 0.57
CA PRO A 4 2.06 11.07 1.99
C PRO A 4 0.74 10.96 2.77
N LYS A 5 -0.31 11.61 2.28
CA LYS A 5 -1.64 11.65 2.94
C LYS A 5 -2.56 10.55 2.45
N SER A 6 -2.18 9.81 1.41
CA SER A 6 -3.04 8.79 0.80
C SER A 6 -4.35 9.42 0.29
N SER A 7 -4.24 10.57 -0.36
CA SER A 7 -5.39 11.29 -0.93
C SER A 7 -5.62 10.96 -2.41
N GLU A 8 -4.65 10.35 -3.09
CA GLU A 8 -4.86 9.84 -4.44
C GLU A 8 -5.73 8.58 -4.39
N LEU A 9 -6.53 8.37 -5.44
CA LEU A 9 -7.46 7.25 -5.54
C LEU A 9 -6.72 5.94 -5.81
N GLN A 10 -6.00 5.44 -4.81
CA GLN A 10 -5.22 4.19 -4.80
C GLN A 10 -5.70 3.23 -3.69
N GLN A 11 -6.67 3.70 -2.92
CA GLN A 11 -7.36 3.00 -1.84
C GLN A 11 -8.77 3.60 -1.71
N ALA A 12 -9.66 2.87 -1.05
CA ALA A 12 -11.02 3.36 -0.78
C ALA A 12 -11.05 4.43 0.32
N PRO A 13 -12.09 5.30 0.36
CA PRO A 13 -12.23 6.31 1.40
C PRO A 13 -12.22 5.76 2.84
N TYR A 14 -12.74 4.54 3.05
CA TYR A 14 -12.79 3.91 4.38
C TYR A 14 -11.40 3.49 4.92
N VAL A 15 -10.34 3.59 4.10
CA VAL A 15 -8.93 3.40 4.48
C VAL A 15 -8.06 4.60 4.09
N GLU A 16 -8.65 5.78 3.86
CA GLU A 16 -7.91 7.03 3.69
C GLU A 16 -7.43 7.54 5.07
N ASN A 17 -6.38 6.91 5.59
CA ASN A 17 -5.77 7.27 6.86
C ASN A 17 -4.25 6.96 6.86
N GLY A 18 -3.56 7.31 7.94
CA GLY A 18 -2.10 7.19 8.03
C GLY A 18 -1.55 5.77 7.94
N HIS A 19 -2.35 4.76 8.26
CA HIS A 19 -1.98 3.33 8.19
C HIS A 19 -2.47 2.66 6.91
N ARG A 20 -3.36 3.34 6.16
CA ARG A 20 -4.08 2.80 5.01
C ARG A 20 -4.75 1.46 5.33
N SER A 21 -5.37 1.36 6.51
CA SER A 21 -6.06 0.15 6.96
C SER A 21 -7.25 0.46 7.86
N THR A 22 -8.19 -0.48 7.97
CA THR A 22 -9.33 -0.39 8.91
C THR A 22 -8.92 -0.78 10.33
N LYS A 23 -7.94 -1.69 10.45
CA LYS A 23 -7.28 -2.10 11.70
C LYS A 23 -5.76 -1.85 11.55
N PRO A 24 -5.12 -0.99 12.36
CA PRO A 24 -3.73 -0.57 12.18
C PRO A 24 -2.70 -1.72 12.13
N GLU A 25 -2.99 -2.83 12.79
CA GLU A 25 -2.14 -4.02 12.87
C GLU A 25 -2.18 -4.92 11.63
N PHE A 26 -3.10 -4.68 10.68
CA PHE A 26 -3.23 -5.44 9.44
C PHE A 26 -3.03 -4.57 8.20
N GLY A 27 -2.09 -4.94 7.34
CA GLY A 27 -1.89 -4.34 6.01
C GLY A 27 -2.49 -5.22 4.92
N VAL A 28 -3.36 -4.65 4.08
CA VAL A 28 -3.96 -5.33 2.91
C VAL A 28 -3.61 -4.53 1.66
N VAL A 29 -2.65 -5.02 0.90
CA VAL A 29 -2.13 -4.32 -0.28
C VAL A 29 -1.96 -5.29 -1.44
N VAL A 30 -2.03 -4.78 -2.67
CA VAL A 30 -1.62 -5.52 -3.86
C VAL A 30 -0.10 -5.56 -3.91
N GLY A 31 0.48 -6.74 -3.70
CA GLY A 31 1.93 -6.98 -3.68
C GLY A 31 2.59 -6.98 -5.06
N ILE A 32 2.20 -6.05 -5.93
CA ILE A 32 2.71 -5.88 -7.29
C ILE A 32 3.26 -4.46 -7.39
N CYS A 33 4.56 -4.35 -7.67
CA CYS A 33 5.24 -3.07 -7.81
C CYS A 33 4.60 -2.27 -8.95
N THR A 34 4.29 -1.01 -8.66
CA THR A 34 3.60 -0.08 -9.57
C THR A 34 4.50 0.47 -10.68
N HIS A 35 5.80 0.17 -10.65
CA HIS A 35 6.73 0.45 -11.75
C HIS A 35 6.54 -0.53 -12.93
N LEU A 36 6.95 -1.80 -12.74
CA LEU A 36 6.97 -2.82 -13.80
C LEU A 36 6.50 -4.19 -13.30
N GLY A 37 5.72 -4.23 -12.21
CA GLY A 37 5.02 -5.46 -11.79
C GLY A 37 5.83 -6.47 -10.99
N CYS A 38 7.08 -6.18 -10.60
CA CYS A 38 7.85 -7.06 -9.72
C CYS A 38 7.17 -7.22 -8.35
N ILE A 39 7.45 -8.30 -7.62
CA ILE A 39 6.94 -8.49 -6.26
C ILE A 39 7.85 -7.72 -5.28
N PRO A 40 7.34 -6.72 -4.53
CA PRO A 40 8.13 -6.03 -3.52
C PRO A 40 8.50 -6.97 -2.37
N LEU A 41 9.77 -7.00 -1.99
CA LEU A 41 10.25 -7.85 -0.89
C LEU A 41 10.25 -7.04 0.41
N TYR A 42 9.78 -7.65 1.50
CA TYR A 42 9.86 -7.05 2.82
C TYR A 42 11.32 -6.92 3.26
N GLU A 43 11.73 -5.69 3.58
CA GLU A 43 13.09 -5.36 3.97
C GLU A 43 13.02 -4.41 5.17
N PRO A 44 13.07 -4.91 6.41
CA PRO A 44 12.91 -4.09 7.61
C PRO A 44 14.17 -3.29 7.97
N GLN A 45 15.34 -3.69 7.47
CA GLN A 45 16.62 -3.10 7.85
C GLN A 45 17.40 -2.61 6.62
N PRO A 46 18.24 -1.56 6.77
CA PRO A 46 19.20 -1.22 5.74
C PRO A 46 20.23 -2.33 5.57
N ASN A 47 20.73 -2.48 4.35
CA ASN A 47 21.87 -3.34 4.05
C ASN A 47 22.93 -2.56 3.24
N PRO A 48 24.15 -3.08 3.05
CA PRO A 48 25.23 -2.33 2.39
C PRO A 48 24.94 -1.91 0.94
N THR A 49 23.95 -2.51 0.28
CA THR A 49 23.70 -2.35 -1.16
C THR A 49 22.46 -1.51 -1.45
N SER A 50 21.35 -1.73 -0.74
CA SER A 50 20.07 -1.01 -0.82
C SER A 50 19.08 -1.72 0.10
N PRO A 51 18.37 -1.04 1.01
CA PRO A 51 18.09 0.41 1.08
C PRO A 51 19.13 1.22 1.88
N PRO A 52 19.17 2.57 1.71
CA PRO A 52 20.18 3.43 2.33
C PRO A 52 20.14 3.38 3.87
N ALA A 53 21.23 3.81 4.54
CA ALA A 53 21.38 3.71 6.00
C ALA A 53 20.26 4.38 6.82
N ASN A 54 19.54 5.36 6.26
CA ASN A 54 18.39 6.02 6.88
C ASN A 54 17.04 5.35 6.53
N TRP A 55 17.05 4.08 6.12
CA TRP A 55 15.85 3.34 5.77
C TRP A 55 14.93 3.15 6.98
N PRO A 56 13.67 3.62 6.91
CA PRO A 56 12.72 3.47 8.01
C PRO A 56 12.05 2.08 8.08
N GLY A 57 12.44 1.12 7.25
CA GLY A 57 11.73 -0.14 7.05
C GLY A 57 10.70 -0.07 5.92
N GLY A 58 10.32 -1.23 5.34
CA GLY A 58 9.28 -1.29 4.30
C GLY A 58 9.53 -2.37 3.25
N TYR A 59 9.27 -2.04 1.97
CA TYR A 59 9.40 -2.95 0.83
C TYR A 59 10.43 -2.47 -0.22
N HIS A 60 11.28 -3.39 -0.68
CA HIS A 60 12.34 -3.17 -1.67
C HIS A 60 11.88 -3.47 -3.13
N GLY A 61 12.49 -2.81 -4.11
CA GLY A 61 12.14 -2.83 -5.54
C GLY A 61 11.81 -1.44 -6.08
N SER A 62 11.02 -0.66 -5.34
CA SER A 62 10.85 0.78 -5.59
C SER A 62 10.68 1.62 -4.33
N LYS A 63 11.11 1.10 -3.17
CA LYS A 63 11.03 1.75 -1.86
C LYS A 63 9.59 2.15 -1.54
N HIS A 64 8.89 1.28 -0.81
CA HIS A 64 7.62 1.61 -0.17
C HIS A 64 7.78 1.52 1.34
N ASP A 65 7.08 2.36 2.10
CA ASP A 65 6.99 2.18 3.55
C ASP A 65 6.08 0.99 3.93
N LEU A 66 5.89 0.75 5.22
CA LEU A 66 5.03 -0.35 5.71
C LEU A 66 3.55 -0.20 5.37
N ALA A 67 3.07 1.02 5.07
CA ALA A 67 1.71 1.25 4.58
C ALA A 67 1.62 1.12 3.05
N GLY A 68 2.71 0.74 2.38
CA GLY A 68 2.77 0.63 0.92
C GLY A 68 2.86 1.97 0.21
N ARG A 69 3.20 3.07 0.90
CA ARG A 69 3.40 4.38 0.27
C ARG A 69 4.77 4.46 -0.38
N VAL A 70 4.80 4.93 -1.62
CA VAL A 70 6.04 5.05 -2.38
C VAL A 70 6.83 6.30 -1.97
N PHE A 71 8.15 6.16 -1.84
CA PHE A 71 9.03 7.31 -1.59
C PHE A 71 9.13 8.22 -2.83
N ASN A 72 9.62 9.45 -2.67
CA ASN A 72 9.85 10.34 -3.81
C ASN A 72 11.11 9.92 -4.58
N SER A 73 11.20 10.32 -5.85
CA SER A 73 12.39 10.15 -6.69
C SER A 73 12.81 8.68 -6.88
N VAL A 74 11.82 7.80 -7.06
CA VAL A 74 11.99 6.37 -7.39
C VAL A 74 11.16 6.02 -8.63
N PRO A 75 11.42 4.88 -9.30
CA PRO A 75 10.73 4.55 -10.55
C PRO A 75 9.24 4.18 -10.40
N ALA A 76 8.81 3.69 -9.22
CA ALA A 76 7.40 3.44 -8.97
C ALA A 76 6.65 4.77 -8.87
N PRO A 77 5.58 4.97 -9.65
CA PRO A 77 4.98 6.29 -9.77
C PRO A 77 3.80 6.52 -8.80
N TYR A 78 3.27 5.44 -8.18
CA TYR A 78 2.21 5.52 -7.16
C TYR A 78 2.33 4.47 -6.06
N ASN A 79 1.56 4.63 -4.97
CA ASN A 79 1.54 3.72 -3.83
C ASN A 79 1.01 2.34 -4.22
N LEU A 80 1.37 1.30 -3.48
CA LEU A 80 0.75 -0.03 -3.65
C LEU A 80 -0.76 0.09 -3.46
N PRO A 81 -1.59 -0.34 -4.42
CA PRO A 81 -3.03 -0.21 -4.28
C PRO A 81 -3.61 -1.08 -3.19
N ILE A 82 -4.74 -0.65 -2.63
CA ILE A 82 -5.51 -1.41 -1.67
C ILE A 82 -6.77 -1.95 -2.35
N PRO A 83 -6.97 -3.27 -2.40
CA PRO A 83 -8.20 -3.83 -2.94
C PRO A 83 -9.39 -3.53 -2.02
N PRO A 84 -10.64 -3.57 -2.50
CA PRO A 84 -11.80 -3.63 -1.63
C PRO A 84 -11.66 -4.78 -0.64
N TYR A 85 -11.94 -4.55 0.63
CA TYR A 85 -11.92 -5.59 1.66
C TYR A 85 -12.73 -5.17 2.88
N HIS A 86 -13.13 -6.17 3.67
CA HIS A 86 -13.66 -5.96 5.01
C HIS A 86 -13.42 -7.19 5.90
N PHE A 87 -13.51 -7.00 7.22
CA PHE A 87 -13.46 -8.09 8.18
C PHE A 87 -14.85 -8.71 8.34
N LEU A 88 -14.97 -10.03 8.18
CA LEU A 88 -16.17 -10.81 8.47
C LEU A 88 -16.26 -11.15 9.96
N SER A 89 -15.10 -11.24 10.61
CA SER A 89 -14.93 -11.44 12.05
C SER A 89 -13.54 -10.94 12.46
N ASP A 90 -13.17 -11.08 13.73
CA ASP A 90 -11.82 -10.71 14.19
C ASP A 90 -10.69 -11.56 13.58
N THR A 91 -11.02 -12.71 13.01
CA THR A 91 -10.04 -13.67 12.45
C THR A 91 -10.21 -13.94 10.97
N MET A 92 -11.19 -13.30 10.31
CA MET A 92 -11.51 -13.57 8.90
C MET A 92 -11.70 -12.27 8.13
N ILE A 93 -10.97 -12.16 7.02
CA ILE A 93 -11.04 -11.04 6.07
C ILE A 93 -11.59 -11.53 4.73
N ARG A 94 -12.46 -10.73 4.13
CA ARG A 94 -12.97 -10.88 2.77
C ARG A 94 -12.26 -9.86 1.88
N ILE A 95 -11.51 -10.33 0.89
CA ILE A 95 -10.82 -9.49 -0.11
C ILE A 95 -11.62 -9.52 -1.42
N GLY A 96 -11.74 -8.37 -2.08
CA GLY A 96 -12.54 -8.17 -3.29
C GLY A 96 -13.96 -7.69 -3.04
N GLU A 97 -14.31 -7.33 -1.79
CA GLU A 97 -15.67 -6.92 -1.41
C GLU A 97 -15.61 -5.74 -0.44
N ASN A 98 -16.35 -4.68 -0.75
CA ASN A 98 -16.45 -3.49 0.10
C ASN A 98 -17.23 -3.77 1.39
N PRO A 99 -17.00 -2.97 2.46
CA PRO A 99 -17.98 -2.78 3.52
C PRO A 99 -19.33 -2.29 2.96
N SER A 100 -20.43 -2.52 3.70
CA SER A 100 -21.79 -2.20 3.23
C SER A 100 -22.06 -0.72 2.94
N ASP A 101 -21.24 0.19 3.48
CA ASP A 101 -21.32 1.64 3.32
C ASP A 101 -20.33 2.21 2.28
N SER A 102 -19.63 1.34 1.53
CA SER A 102 -18.66 1.72 0.50
C SER A 102 -18.97 1.10 -0.86
N ASN A 103 -18.64 1.83 -1.93
CA ASN A 103 -18.81 1.41 -3.32
C ASN A 103 -17.51 1.62 -4.15
N PHE A 104 -16.35 1.50 -3.50
CA PHE A 104 -15.07 1.68 -4.19
C PHE A 104 -14.83 0.57 -5.22
N GLU A 105 -14.58 0.98 -6.46
CA GLU A 105 -14.27 0.08 -7.57
C GLU A 105 -12.76 -0.02 -7.74
N PHE A 106 -12.22 -1.24 -7.73
CA PHE A 106 -10.77 -1.43 -7.89
C PHE A 106 -10.27 -0.93 -9.26
N SER A 107 -11.11 -1.00 -10.30
CA SER A 107 -10.82 -0.46 -11.63
C SER A 107 -10.69 1.07 -11.65
N SER A 108 -11.16 1.77 -10.62
CA SER A 108 -11.05 3.23 -10.50
C SER A 108 -9.68 3.70 -9.99
N ILE A 109 -8.76 2.78 -9.67
CA ILE A 109 -7.43 3.14 -9.18
C ILE A 109 -6.70 4.04 -10.17
N LYS A 110 -6.25 5.19 -9.67
CA LYS A 110 -5.47 6.15 -10.42
C LYS A 110 -4.00 5.73 -10.44
N GLN A 111 -3.57 5.30 -11.62
CA GLN A 111 -2.19 5.02 -11.96
C GLN A 111 -1.58 6.31 -12.51
N ILE A 112 -0.85 7.04 -11.67
CA ILE A 112 -0.12 8.26 -12.04
C ILE A 112 1.33 7.96 -12.39
#